data_AF-A0A2S1WBG1-F1
#
_entry.id   AF-A0A2S1WBG1-F1
#
_cell.length_a   1.000
_cell.length_b   1.000
_cell.length_c   1.000
_cell.angle_alpha   90.00
_cell.angle_beta   90.00
_cell.angle_gamma   90.00
#
_symmetry.space_group_name_H-M   'P 1'
#
loop_
_entity.id
_entity.type
_entity.pdbx_description
1 polymer ?
#
loop_
_entity_poly.entity_id
_entity_poly.type
_entity_poly.pdbx_seq_one_letter_code
_entity_poly.pdbx_strand_id
1 'polypeptide(L)'
;MIWHLIVPLFLPIINSIPTSTLHTIIGNMLGAGSISLSKINKGEGKYSMTMDIYSLNYIHHLIENIYSQFTKTKIYAYPNILLPQHKGKEITQYHFRTKVHPLFTVLHGLWYKWDN
;
A
#
# COMPACT_ATOMS: atom_id res chain seq x y z
N MET A 1 -6.76 -9.10 29.27
CA MET A 1 -5.65 -10.09 29.17
C MET A 1 -5.68 -10.76 27.80
N ILE A 2 -5.33 -10.05 26.71
CA ILE A 2 -5.33 -10.57 25.32
C ILE A 2 -4.03 -10.20 24.56
N TRP A 3 -3.17 -9.36 25.15
CA TRP A 3 -1.96 -8.84 24.51
C TRP A 3 -0.87 -9.90 24.22
N HIS A 4 -0.86 -11.02 24.94
CA HIS A 4 0.19 -12.05 24.78
C HIS A 4 -0.06 -13.07 23.67
N LEU A 5 -1.25 -13.11 23.06
CA LEU A 5 -1.60 -14.13 22.05
C LEU A 5 -1.56 -13.63 20.60
N ILE A 6 -1.50 -12.31 20.38
CA ILE A 6 -1.59 -11.73 19.03
C ILE A 6 -0.19 -11.41 18.44
N VAL A 7 0.75 -11.00 19.29
CA VAL A 7 2.14 -10.70 18.89
C VAL A 7 2.88 -11.90 18.26
N PRO A 8 2.74 -13.15 18.74
CA PRO A 8 3.49 -14.29 18.21
C PRO A 8 3.15 -14.64 16.76
N LEU A 9 1.92 -14.39 16.32
CA LEU A 9 1.44 -14.84 15.00
C LEU A 9 1.92 -13.94 13.85
N PHE A 10 2.27 -12.69 14.15
CA PHE A 10 2.61 -11.67 13.16
C PHE A 10 4.12 -11.51 12.94
N LEU A 11 4.92 -11.83 13.95
CA LEU A 11 6.38 -11.73 13.91
C LEU A 11 7.01 -12.50 12.74
N PRO A 12 6.58 -13.73 12.38
CA PRO A 12 7.17 -14.43 11.24
C PRO A 12 6.95 -13.69 9.91
N ILE A 13 5.76 -13.12 9.72
CA ILE A 13 5.43 -12.37 8.49
C ILE A 13 6.27 -11.10 8.42
N ILE A 14 6.35 -10.32 9.51
CA ILE A 14 7.14 -9.08 9.55
C ILE A 14 8.64 -9.39 9.38
N ASN A 15 9.17 -10.40 10.08
CA ASN A 15 10.59 -10.77 10.05
C ASN A 15 11.03 -11.36 8.70
N SER A 16 10.10 -11.84 7.88
CA SER A 16 10.40 -12.33 6.53
C SER A 16 10.60 -11.21 5.50
N ILE A 17 10.29 -9.96 5.84
CA ILE A 17 10.45 -8.80 4.94
C ILE A 17 11.79 -8.12 5.24
N PRO A 18 12.59 -7.76 4.23
CA PRO A 18 13.81 -6.98 4.45
C PRO A 18 13.50 -5.69 5.22
N THR A 19 14.32 -5.38 6.21
CA THR A 19 14.11 -4.21 7.09
C THR A 19 14.01 -2.90 6.31
N SER A 20 14.82 -2.71 5.27
CA SER A 20 14.76 -1.55 4.39
C SER A 20 13.42 -1.43 3.66
N THR A 21 12.90 -2.54 3.11
CA THR A 21 11.57 -2.60 2.50
C THR A 21 10.49 -2.24 3.51
N LEU A 22 10.55 -2.81 4.71
CA LEU A 22 9.57 -2.54 5.76
C LEU A 22 9.59 -1.07 6.20
N HIS A 23 10.77 -0.49 6.43
CA HIS A 23 10.92 0.92 6.77
C HIS A 23 10.35 1.84 5.67
N THR A 24 10.62 1.54 4.40
CA THR A 24 10.06 2.31 3.28
C THR A 24 8.53 2.19 3.22
N ILE A 25 7.97 1.00 3.43
CA ILE A 25 6.51 0.81 3.48
C ILE A 25 5.90 1.64 4.61
N ILE A 26 6.48 1.60 5.81
CA ILE A 26 6.01 2.36 6.98
C ILE A 26 6.12 3.86 6.71
N GLY A 27 7.26 4.33 6.19
CA GLY A 27 7.46 5.73 5.81
C GLY A 27 6.42 6.20 4.79
N ASN A 28 6.14 5.38 3.78
CA ASN A 28 5.09 5.70 2.81
C ASN A 28 3.69 5.67 3.44
N MET A 29 3.40 4.78 4.40
CA MET A 29 2.14 4.76 5.16
C MET A 29 1.93 6.00 6.03
N LEU A 30 3.01 6.61 6.54
CA LEU A 30 2.94 7.88 7.28
C LEU A 30 2.58 9.07 6.39
N GLY A 31 2.92 8.99 5.10
CA GLY A 31 2.66 10.04 4.12
C GLY A 31 1.45 9.74 3.25
N ALA A 32 1.73 9.26 2.03
CA ALA A 32 0.75 9.15 0.95
C ALA A 32 0.14 7.75 0.76
N GLY A 33 0.53 6.81 1.62
CA GLY A 33 0.15 5.41 1.57
C GLY A 33 -1.03 5.08 2.47
N SER A 34 -1.84 4.12 2.06
CA SER A 34 -2.92 3.58 2.87
C SER A 34 -3.07 2.08 2.67
N ILE A 35 -3.60 1.40 3.68
CA ILE A 35 -4.00 -0.01 3.55
C ILE A 35 -5.51 -0.10 3.61
N SER A 36 -6.08 -0.88 2.69
CA SER A 36 -7.51 -1.23 2.67
C SER A 36 -7.68 -2.72 2.91
N LEU A 37 -8.66 -3.09 3.73
CA LEU A 37 -9.13 -4.47 3.83
C LEU A 37 -10.32 -4.69 2.89
N SER A 38 -10.42 -5.91 2.34
CA SER A 38 -11.63 -6.33 1.63
C SER A 38 -12.84 -6.29 2.56
N LYS A 39 -13.95 -5.73 2.06
CA LYS A 39 -15.25 -5.71 2.77
C LYS A 39 -15.88 -7.10 2.86
N ILE A 40 -15.58 -7.96 1.88
CA ILE A 40 -16.14 -9.31 1.75
C ILE A 40 -15.27 -10.31 2.55
N ASN A 41 -13.96 -10.24 2.36
CA ASN A 41 -12.99 -11.12 3.00
C ASN A 41 -12.14 -10.33 4.00
N LYS A 42 -12.66 -10.17 5.23
CA LYS A 42 -11.88 -9.56 6.32
C LYS A 42 -10.59 -10.35 6.48
N GLY A 43 -9.44 -9.68 6.35
CA GLY A 43 -8.12 -10.33 6.35
C GLY A 43 -7.36 -10.25 5.03
N GLU A 44 -7.95 -9.70 3.97
CA GLU A 44 -7.25 -9.45 2.71
C GLU A 44 -6.82 -7.98 2.57
N GLY A 45 -5.63 -7.66 3.09
CA GLY A 45 -5.04 -6.33 3.04
C GLY A 45 -4.36 -6.01 1.70
N LYS A 46 -4.61 -4.82 1.17
CA LYS A 46 -3.96 -4.25 -0.01
C LYS A 46 -3.42 -2.87 0.32
N TYR A 47 -2.16 -2.63 -0.02
CA TYR A 47 -1.55 -1.31 0.06
C TYR A 47 -1.85 -0.50 -1.20
N SER A 48 -2.03 0.80 -1.02
CA SER A 48 -2.33 1.78 -2.07
C SER A 48 -1.52 3.04 -1.79
N MET A 49 -1.04 3.71 -2.83
CA MET A 49 -0.36 4.99 -2.71
C MET A 49 -0.74 5.89 -3.87
N THR A 50 -0.91 7.17 -3.59
CA THR A 50 -1.16 8.20 -4.62
C THR A 50 -0.22 9.36 -4.38
N MET A 51 0.54 9.77 -5.39
CA MET A 51 1.42 10.95 -5.31
C MET A 51 1.14 11.90 -6.47
N ASP A 52 1.66 13.12 -6.38
CA ASP A 52 1.62 14.08 -7.47
C ASP A 52 2.34 13.59 -8.74
N ILE A 53 2.09 14.28 -9.85
CA ILE A 53 2.68 14.01 -11.15
C ILE A 53 4.22 14.08 -11.17
N TYR A 54 4.82 14.93 -10.33
CA TYR A 54 6.27 15.13 -10.29
C TYR A 54 7.01 13.95 -9.64
N SER A 55 6.29 13.10 -8.91
CA SER A 55 6.81 11.94 -8.20
C SER A 55 6.92 10.67 -9.07
N LEU A 56 6.70 10.74 -10.39
CA LEU A 56 6.63 9.56 -11.26
C LEU A 56 7.88 8.67 -11.19
N ASN A 57 9.08 9.27 -11.26
CA ASN A 57 10.34 8.51 -11.17
C ASN A 57 10.49 7.81 -9.81
N TYR A 58 10.07 8.48 -8.73
CA TYR A 58 10.07 7.88 -7.40
C TYR A 58 9.07 6.72 -7.30
N ILE A 59 7.89 6.85 -7.89
CA ILE A 59 6.91 5.76 -7.96
C ILE A 59 7.47 4.55 -8.72
N HIS A 60 8.14 4.78 -9.86
CA HIS A 60 8.80 3.71 -10.60
C HIS A 60 9.87 3.00 -9.73
N HIS A 61 10.73 3.77 -9.08
CA HIS A 61 11.74 3.23 -8.17
C HIS A 61 11.10 2.37 -7.06
N LEU A 62 10.04 2.86 -6.42
CA LEU A 62 9.31 2.12 -5.39
C LEU A 62 8.72 0.82 -5.93
N ILE A 63 8.06 0.86 -7.10
CA ILE A 63 7.44 -0.33 -7.70
C ILE A 63 8.48 -1.40 -8.01
N GLU A 64 9.61 -1.01 -8.59
CA GLU A 64 10.65 -1.96 -9.01
C GLU A 64 11.41 -2.56 -7.82
N ASN A 65 11.78 -1.73 -6.84
CA ASN A 65 12.73 -2.12 -5.79
C ASN A 65 12.08 -2.51 -4.46
N ILE A 66 10.85 -2.04 -4.19
CA ILE A 66 10.18 -2.26 -2.90
C ILE A 66 8.95 -3.13 -3.08
N TYR A 67 8.06 -2.76 -4.02
CA TYR A 67 6.74 -3.36 -4.14
C TYR A 67 6.63 -4.48 -5.17
N SER A 68 7.66 -4.73 -5.98
CA SER A 68 7.66 -5.76 -7.05
C SER A 68 7.34 -7.16 -6.52
N GLN A 69 7.77 -7.48 -5.30
CA GLN A 69 7.43 -8.73 -4.61
C GLN A 69 5.95 -8.84 -4.19
N PHE A 70 5.25 -7.70 -4.03
CA PHE A 70 3.85 -7.65 -3.62
C PHE A 70 2.89 -7.34 -4.78
N THR A 71 3.42 -7.11 -5.98
CA THR A 71 2.61 -6.57 -7.07
C THR A 71 3.09 -6.95 -8.48
N LYS A 72 2.15 -6.89 -9.43
CA LYS A 72 2.46 -6.74 -10.87
C LYS A 72 1.81 -5.45 -11.40
N THR A 73 1.55 -4.47 -10.53
CA THR A 73 0.61 -3.39 -10.85
C THR A 73 1.13 -2.39 -11.85
N LYS A 74 0.18 -1.91 -12.64
CA LYS A 74 0.28 -0.75 -13.49
C LYS A 74 0.14 0.51 -12.63
N ILE A 75 0.84 1.57 -13.03
CA ILE A 75 0.60 2.92 -12.51
C ILE A 75 -0.65 3.45 -13.21
N TYR A 76 -1.56 4.05 -12.43
CA TYR A 76 -2.78 4.67 -12.93
C TYR A 76 -2.66 6.18 -12.82
N ALA A 77 -2.82 6.87 -13.95
CA ALA A 77 -2.89 8.32 -13.97
C ALA A 77 -4.27 8.82 -13.52
N TYR A 78 -4.30 9.90 -12.75
CA TYR A 78 -5.51 10.62 -12.40
C TYR A 78 -5.39 12.12 -12.77
N PRO A 79 -6.41 12.71 -13.40
CA PRO A 79 -7.62 12.08 -13.94
C PRO A 79 -7.31 11.07 -15.06
N ASN A 80 -8.14 10.03 -15.20
CA ASN A 80 -8.01 9.06 -16.28
C ASN A 80 -8.48 9.71 -17.60
N ILE A 81 -7.53 10.16 -18.42
CA ILE A 81 -7.77 10.86 -19.69
C ILE A 81 -8.47 9.99 -20.77
N LEU A 82 -8.52 8.67 -20.58
CA LEU A 82 -9.26 7.78 -21.48
C LEU A 82 -10.78 7.86 -21.26
N LEU A 83 -11.22 8.46 -20.15
CA LEU A 83 -12.64 8.66 -19.87
C LEU A 83 -13.14 9.97 -20.51
N PRO A 84 -14.30 9.97 -21.21
CA PRO A 84 -14.81 11.17 -21.91
C PRO A 84 -14.90 12.42 -21.03
N GLN A 85 -15.30 12.27 -19.77
CA GLN A 85 -15.44 13.37 -18.80
C GLN A 85 -14.10 14.00 -18.36
N HIS A 86 -12.97 13.40 -18.73
CA HIS A 86 -11.63 13.90 -18.43
C HIS A 86 -10.86 14.35 -19.69
N LYS A 87 -11.52 14.36 -20.85
CA LYS A 87 -10.89 14.79 -22.11
C LYS A 87 -10.38 16.23 -21.98
N GLY A 88 -9.12 16.45 -22.33
CA GLY A 88 -8.46 17.76 -22.24
C GLY A 88 -8.02 18.17 -20.83
N LYS A 89 -8.20 17.32 -19.81
CA LYS A 89 -7.63 17.56 -18.48
C LYS A 89 -6.19 17.06 -18.42
N GLU A 90 -5.35 17.77 -17.68
CA GLU A 90 -3.99 17.35 -17.37
C GLU A 90 -3.98 16.31 -16.25
N ILE A 91 -3.06 15.36 -16.33
CA ILE A 91 -2.78 14.42 -15.26
C ILE A 91 -2.15 15.20 -14.11
N THR A 92 -2.62 14.97 -12.89
CA THR A 92 -2.10 15.66 -11.69
C THR A 92 -1.51 14.70 -10.68
N GLN A 93 -1.88 13.41 -10.76
CA GLN A 93 -1.49 12.40 -9.79
C GLN A 93 -1.27 11.04 -10.45
N TYR A 94 -0.46 10.23 -9.79
CA TYR A 94 -0.27 8.83 -10.11
C TYR A 94 -0.60 7.96 -8.90
N HIS A 95 -1.25 6.84 -9.18
CA HIS A 95 -1.70 5.89 -8.17
C HIS A 95 -1.17 4.49 -8.50
N PHE A 96 -0.74 3.75 -7.49
CA PHE A 96 -0.55 2.30 -7.61
C PHE A 96 -1.12 1.59 -6.39
N ARG A 97 -1.34 0.28 -6.56
CA ARG A 97 -1.91 -0.60 -5.54
C ARG A 97 -1.19 -1.94 -5.54
N THR A 98 -1.14 -2.67 -4.44
CA THR A 98 -0.58 -4.02 -4.42
C THR A 98 -1.66 -5.08 -4.65
N LYS A 99 -1.23 -6.34 -4.86
CA LYS A 99 -2.12 -7.48 -4.63
C LYS A 99 -2.42 -7.62 -3.13
N VAL A 100 -3.35 -8.51 -2.81
CA VAL A 100 -3.56 -8.95 -1.43
C VAL A 100 -2.26 -9.57 -0.93
N HIS A 101 -1.81 -9.17 0.26
CA HIS A 101 -0.66 -9.79 0.89
C HIS A 101 -0.82 -9.83 2.42
N PRO A 102 -0.45 -10.95 3.09
CA PRO A 102 -0.55 -11.07 4.55
C PRO A 102 0.16 -9.94 5.31
N LEU A 103 1.30 -9.46 4.79
CA LEU A 103 2.00 -8.29 5.34
C LEU A 103 1.07 -7.09 5.54
N PHE A 104 0.26 -6.74 4.54
CA PHE A 104 -0.61 -5.57 4.63
C PHE A 104 -1.79 -5.82 5.57
N THR A 105 -2.26 -7.05 5.69
CA THR A 105 -3.26 -7.41 6.70
C THR A 105 -2.71 -7.20 8.11
N VAL A 106 -1.48 -7.67 8.36
CA VAL A 106 -0.78 -7.51 9.63
C VAL A 106 -0.56 -6.03 9.93
N LEU A 107 0.03 -5.30 8.98
CA LEU A 107 0.28 -3.86 9.13
C LEU A 107 -1.01 -3.08 9.36
N HIS A 108 -2.11 -3.45 8.70
CA HIS A 108 -3.40 -2.81 8.96
C HIS A 108 -3.84 -3.00 10.41
N GLY A 109 -3.76 -4.23 10.94
CA GLY A 109 -4.15 -4.53 12.32
C GLY A 109 -3.28 -3.83 13.38
N LEU A 110 -2.03 -3.54 13.04
CA LEU A 110 -1.13 -2.77 13.91
C LEU A 110 -1.37 -1.26 13.81
N TRP A 111 -1.60 -0.76 12.60
CA TRP A 111 -1.63 0.67 12.29
C TRP A 111 -2.99 1.32 12.55
N TYR A 112 -4.07 0.70 12.08
CA TYR A 112 -5.42 1.26 12.14
C TYR A 112 -6.17 0.75 13.37
N LYS A 113 -5.56 0.91 14.55
CA LYS A 113 -6.27 0.65 15.80
C LYS A 113 -7.34 1.71 15.98
N TRP A 114 -8.59 1.27 15.95
CA TRP A 114 -9.68 2.05 16.50
C TRP A 114 -9.66 1.80 18.00
N ASP A 115 -9.28 2.80 18.79
CA ASP A 115 -9.59 2.78 20.22
C ASP A 115 -11.13 2.86 20.31
N ASN A 116 -11.75 1.75 20.70
CA ASN A 116 -13.13 1.74 21.16
C ASN A 116 -13.13 1.99 22.66
#